data_AF-A0A1G8Q7G0-F1
#
_entry.id   AF-A0A1G8Q7G0-F1
#
_cell.length_a   1.000
_cell.length_b   1.000
_cell.length_c   1.000
_cell.angle_alpha   90.00
_cell.angle_beta   90.00
_cell.angle_gamma   90.00
#
_symmetry.space_group_name_H-M   'P 1'
#
loop_
_entity.id
_entity.type
_entity.pdbx_description
1 polymer ?
#
loop_
_entity_poly.entity_id
_entity_poly.type
_entity_poly.pdbx_seq_one_letter_code
_entity_poly.pdbx_strand_id
1 'polypeptide(L)'
;MDLRVAAGRQPQSAIRGIAARIPPSDQERGGDSQTLTRIVLHQGCRLETERDRALIDALQLAASQPEADTAAFSAATAILLADRLQHGLYQGEMGDFWESFQDDYSALPQRDRAAIFQAFLTGAGAGRVTITGPRHETCHLSESREKVQGALLEYANHGQALLQANVSEAVGAQMALLLLPELNGLLKGERSGSLTGDSPLFAPLLAMASDRKHEAHDFATALLLREAIENGDSEGWFSVTLWPEMAADWLSTDTPSARPILAGLRYLYEAFPDWEPMPVRATSPKRMEKLPMMPVLDDSFASGRNGSRTG
;
A
#
# COMPACT_ATOMS: atom_id res chain seq x y z
N MET A 1 2.16 -6.84 5.03
CA MET A 1 3.21 -6.24 4.22
C MET A 1 3.07 -6.73 2.78
N ASP A 2 3.14 -5.83 1.80
CA ASP A 2 2.82 -6.13 0.38
C ASP A 2 3.68 -7.23 -0.22
N LEU A 3 4.91 -7.39 0.27
CA LEU A 3 5.81 -8.45 -0.16
C LEU A 3 5.21 -9.85 0.03
N ARG A 4 4.46 -10.06 1.13
CA ARG A 4 3.71 -11.30 1.34
C ARG A 4 2.71 -11.55 0.21
N VAL A 5 2.02 -10.50 -0.20
CA VAL A 5 0.99 -10.59 -1.24
C VAL A 5 1.63 -10.69 -2.63
N ALA A 6 2.73 -9.98 -2.90
CA ALA A 6 3.52 -10.13 -4.11
C ALA A 6 4.03 -11.57 -4.27
N ALA A 7 4.57 -12.17 -3.20
CA ALA A 7 4.98 -13.57 -3.20
C ALA A 7 3.78 -14.53 -3.32
N GLY A 8 2.68 -14.27 -2.60
CA GLY A 8 1.48 -15.10 -2.59
C GLY A 8 0.66 -15.06 -3.88
N ARG A 9 0.77 -13.99 -4.69
CA ARG A 9 0.12 -13.86 -5.99
C ARG A 9 0.78 -14.70 -7.08
N GLN A 10 2.02 -15.14 -6.89
CA GLN A 10 2.72 -15.92 -7.90
C GLN A 10 2.06 -17.31 -8.06
N PRO A 11 2.00 -17.85 -9.28
CA PRO A 11 1.42 -19.16 -9.53
C PRO A 11 2.17 -20.26 -8.77
N GLN A 12 1.47 -21.34 -8.39
CA GLN A 12 2.08 -22.48 -7.70
C GLN A 12 3.22 -23.14 -8.51
N SER A 13 3.27 -22.94 -9.83
CA SER A 13 4.41 -23.34 -10.67
C SER A 13 5.70 -22.60 -10.27
N ALA A 14 5.64 -21.31 -9.94
CA ALA A 14 6.79 -20.53 -9.50
C ALA A 14 7.34 -21.06 -8.16
N ILE A 15 6.47 -21.33 -7.19
CA ILE A 15 6.86 -21.91 -5.89
C ILE A 15 7.51 -23.30 -6.09
N ARG A 16 6.95 -24.12 -6.97
CA ARG A 16 7.55 -25.42 -7.33
C ARG A 16 8.87 -25.25 -8.07
N GLY A 17 9.02 -24.22 -8.91
CA GLY A 17 10.26 -23.89 -9.62
C GLY A 17 11.38 -23.49 -8.67
N ILE A 18 11.07 -22.71 -7.62
CA ILE A 18 12.03 -22.41 -6.53
C ILE A 18 12.38 -23.70 -5.78
N ALA A 19 11.37 -24.47 -5.38
CA ALA A 19 11.59 -25.71 -4.62
C ALA A 19 12.42 -26.76 -5.38
N ALA A 20 12.29 -26.83 -6.71
CA ALA A 20 13.06 -27.73 -7.56
C ALA A 20 14.58 -27.43 -7.55
N ARG A 21 14.97 -26.24 -7.09
CA ARG A 21 16.38 -25.81 -6.96
C ARG A 21 16.98 -26.13 -5.59
N ILE A 22 16.19 -26.65 -4.65
CA ILE A 22 16.68 -27.04 -3.32
C ILE A 22 17.53 -28.31 -3.47
N PRO A 23 18.79 -28.32 -2.97
CA PRO A 23 19.62 -29.51 -2.98
C PRO A 23 18.96 -30.70 -2.27
N PRO A 24 19.19 -31.95 -2.70
CA PRO A 24 18.59 -33.12 -2.05
C PRO A 24 18.84 -33.20 -0.54
N SER A 25 20.04 -32.83 -0.08
CA SER A 25 20.39 -32.78 1.35
C SER A 25 19.54 -31.79 2.16
N ASP A 26 19.08 -30.71 1.54
CA ASP A 26 18.23 -29.71 2.17
C ASP A 26 16.75 -30.06 2.06
N GLN A 27 16.36 -30.82 1.03
CA GLN A 27 15.04 -31.45 0.97
C GLN A 27 14.83 -32.45 2.11
N GLU A 28 15.86 -33.25 2.44
CA GLU A 28 15.84 -34.16 3.59
C GLU A 28 15.69 -33.42 4.93
N ARG A 29 16.18 -32.18 5.01
CA ARG A 29 15.98 -31.27 6.17
C ARG A 29 14.60 -30.61 6.16
N GLY A 30 13.75 -30.95 5.20
CA GLY A 30 12.39 -30.47 5.05
C GLY A 30 12.22 -29.27 4.12
N GLY A 31 13.26 -28.83 3.41
CA GLY A 31 13.14 -27.79 2.40
C GLY A 31 12.27 -28.27 1.23
N ASP A 32 11.05 -27.76 1.10
CA ASP A 32 10.14 -28.12 0.02
C ASP A 32 9.14 -27.01 -0.33
N SER A 33 8.33 -27.25 -1.36
CA SER A 33 7.28 -26.32 -1.78
C SER A 33 6.22 -26.06 -0.70
N GLN A 34 5.92 -27.02 0.17
CA GLN A 34 4.97 -26.84 1.27
C GLN A 34 5.53 -25.87 2.32
N THR A 35 6.84 -25.96 2.58
CA THR A 35 7.56 -25.07 3.48
C THR A 35 7.57 -23.64 2.94
N LEU A 36 7.84 -23.45 1.64
CA LEU A 36 7.73 -22.13 0.98
C LEU A 36 6.31 -21.56 1.08
N THR A 37 5.28 -22.37 0.77
CA THR A 37 3.89 -21.94 0.91
C THR A 37 3.56 -21.54 2.36
N ARG A 38 4.04 -22.30 3.35
CA ARG A 38 3.88 -21.97 4.77
C ARG A 38 4.57 -20.65 5.14
N ILE A 39 5.79 -20.41 4.68
CA ILE A 39 6.53 -19.17 4.92
C ILE A 39 5.75 -17.97 4.39
N VAL A 40 5.25 -18.06 3.16
CA VAL A 40 4.47 -16.99 2.53
C VAL A 40 3.15 -16.76 3.29
N LEU A 41 2.36 -17.82 3.50
CA LEU A 41 1.00 -17.66 4.04
C LEU A 41 0.94 -17.42 5.54
N HIS A 42 1.86 -18.00 6.32
CA HIS A 42 1.76 -18.04 7.78
C HIS A 42 2.87 -17.30 8.51
N GLN A 43 4.04 -17.08 7.89
CA GLN A 43 5.17 -16.37 8.52
C GLN A 43 5.40 -14.98 7.92
N GLY A 44 4.52 -14.51 7.04
CA GLY A 44 4.68 -13.19 6.41
C GLY A 44 5.98 -13.07 5.63
N CYS A 45 6.42 -14.16 5.01
CA CYS A 45 7.69 -14.28 4.29
C CYS A 45 8.96 -14.18 5.17
N ARG A 46 8.85 -14.36 6.48
CA ARG A 46 10.00 -14.45 7.39
C ARG A 46 10.47 -15.90 7.54
N LEU A 47 11.77 -16.13 7.38
CA LEU A 47 12.48 -17.37 7.67
C LEU A 47 12.86 -17.36 9.16
N GLU A 48 12.49 -18.40 9.90
CA GLU A 48 12.62 -18.42 11.37
C GLU A 48 13.35 -19.66 11.90
N THR A 49 13.35 -20.75 11.14
CA THR A 49 13.84 -22.05 11.58
C THR A 49 15.01 -22.54 10.73
N GLU A 50 15.78 -23.49 11.24
CA GLU A 50 16.85 -24.15 10.47
C GLU A 50 16.31 -24.88 9.22
N ARG A 51 15.04 -25.31 9.22
CA ARG A 51 14.36 -25.85 8.03
C ARG A 51 14.17 -24.76 6.97
N ASP A 52 13.87 -23.52 7.38
CA ASP A 52 13.72 -22.39 6.47
C ASP A 52 15.07 -21.95 5.89
N ARG A 53 16.14 -22.06 6.69
CA ARG A 53 17.52 -21.76 6.25
C ARG A 53 17.92 -22.60 5.03
N ALA A 54 17.44 -23.83 4.95
CA ALA A 54 17.68 -24.73 3.81
C ALA A 54 17.09 -24.23 2.47
N LEU A 55 16.24 -23.20 2.50
CA LEU A 55 15.64 -22.59 1.32
C LEU A 55 16.42 -21.39 0.79
N ILE A 56 17.37 -20.84 1.56
CA ILE A 56 18.05 -19.58 1.23
C ILE A 56 18.76 -19.66 -0.12
N ASP A 57 19.54 -20.70 -0.36
CA ASP A 57 20.30 -20.85 -1.60
C ASP A 57 19.37 -20.95 -2.82
N ALA A 58 18.27 -21.69 -2.69
CA ALA A 58 17.26 -21.81 -3.75
C ALA A 58 16.54 -20.48 -4.02
N LEU A 59 16.24 -19.71 -2.97
CA LEU A 59 15.66 -18.37 -3.07
C LEU A 59 16.64 -17.40 -3.73
N GLN A 60 17.90 -17.37 -3.31
CA GLN A 60 18.93 -16.51 -3.93
C GLN A 60 19.11 -16.84 -5.41
N LEU A 61 19.19 -18.13 -5.75
CA LEU A 61 19.33 -18.58 -7.13
C LEU A 61 18.12 -18.19 -7.99
N ALA A 62 16.90 -18.26 -7.44
CA ALA A 62 15.69 -17.80 -8.12
C ALA A 62 15.66 -16.27 -8.29
N ALA A 63 16.06 -15.53 -7.25
CA ALA A 63 16.16 -14.08 -7.27
C ALA A 63 17.30 -13.55 -8.16
N SER A 64 18.18 -14.42 -8.68
CA SER A 64 19.27 -14.05 -9.57
C SER A 64 19.08 -14.51 -11.02
N GLN A 65 17.87 -14.94 -11.41
CA GLN A 65 17.58 -15.49 -12.74
C GLN A 65 16.22 -15.01 -13.28
N PRO A 66 16.05 -13.70 -13.52
CA PRO A 66 14.79 -13.14 -14.00
C PRO A 66 14.32 -13.71 -15.34
N GLU A 67 15.23 -14.13 -16.22
CA GLU A 67 14.93 -14.66 -17.55
C GLU A 67 14.48 -16.12 -17.54
N ALA A 68 14.84 -16.88 -16.49
CA ALA A 68 14.49 -18.28 -16.38
C ALA A 68 13.02 -18.47 -15.97
N ASP A 69 12.57 -17.69 -14.99
CA ASP A 69 11.19 -17.67 -14.50
C ASP A 69 10.94 -16.36 -13.73
N THR A 70 10.34 -15.37 -14.41
CA THR A 70 10.04 -14.05 -13.86
C THR A 70 9.13 -14.12 -12.61
N ALA A 71 8.23 -15.11 -12.54
CA ALA A 71 7.35 -15.27 -11.39
C ALA A 71 8.10 -15.84 -10.18
N ALA A 72 9.00 -16.81 -10.40
CA ALA A 72 9.89 -17.31 -9.34
C ALA A 72 10.85 -16.24 -8.85
N PHE A 73 11.41 -15.44 -9.76
CA PHE A 73 12.26 -14.28 -9.46
C PHE A 73 11.54 -13.25 -8.57
N SER A 74 10.31 -12.86 -8.94
CA SER A 74 9.48 -11.94 -8.17
C SER A 74 9.18 -12.48 -6.76
N ALA A 75 8.70 -13.74 -6.66
CA ALA A 75 8.43 -14.38 -5.37
C ALA A 75 9.67 -14.47 -4.47
N ALA A 76 10.80 -14.94 -5.03
CA ALA A 76 12.01 -15.13 -4.26
C ALA A 76 12.58 -13.79 -3.75
N THR A 77 12.60 -12.77 -4.61
CA THR A 77 13.00 -11.40 -4.22
C THR A 77 12.11 -10.87 -3.10
N ALA A 78 10.79 -11.02 -3.24
CA ALA A 78 9.85 -10.55 -2.23
C ALA A 78 10.04 -11.26 -0.88
N ILE A 79 10.33 -12.58 -0.90
CA ILE A 79 10.62 -13.34 0.33
C ILE A 79 11.92 -12.86 0.98
N LEU A 80 13.01 -12.75 0.23
CA LEU A 80 14.31 -12.33 0.77
C LEU A 80 14.28 -10.90 1.33
N LEU A 81 13.59 -9.97 0.64
CA LEU A 81 13.37 -8.61 1.16
C LEU A 81 12.54 -8.60 2.44
N ALA A 82 11.44 -9.36 2.47
CA ALA A 82 10.57 -9.41 3.63
C ALA A 82 11.31 -10.00 4.84
N ASP A 83 12.12 -11.04 4.62
CA ASP A 83 12.96 -11.64 5.64
C ASP A 83 13.97 -10.63 6.18
N ARG A 84 14.68 -9.92 5.30
CA ARG A 84 15.66 -8.89 5.68
C ARG A 84 15.01 -7.76 6.48
N LEU A 85 13.84 -7.29 6.05
CA LEU A 85 13.07 -6.26 6.75
C LEU A 85 12.48 -6.73 8.08
N GLN A 86 12.42 -8.03 8.35
CA GLN A 86 11.89 -8.59 9.59
C GLN A 86 12.97 -9.21 10.48
N HIS A 87 14.25 -8.90 10.21
CA HIS A 87 15.40 -9.48 10.91
C HIS A 87 15.33 -11.00 10.96
N GLY A 88 15.01 -11.62 9.82
CA GLY A 88 15.00 -13.06 9.68
C GLY A 88 16.39 -13.66 9.48
N LEU A 89 16.44 -14.87 8.91
CA LEU A 89 17.66 -15.66 8.82
C LEU A 89 18.58 -15.26 7.65
N TYR A 90 18.07 -14.56 6.64
CA TYR A 90 18.84 -14.10 5.51
C TYR A 90 19.74 -12.92 5.88
N GLN A 91 21.05 -13.12 5.73
CA GLN A 91 22.09 -12.13 6.04
C GLN A 91 22.81 -11.59 4.80
N GLY A 92 22.37 -11.98 3.60
CA GLY A 92 22.99 -11.48 2.37
C GLY A 92 22.65 -10.01 2.08
N GLU A 93 23.51 -9.37 1.29
CA GLU A 93 23.36 -7.97 0.90
C GLU A 93 22.34 -7.84 -0.22
N MET A 94 21.15 -7.33 0.09
CA MET A 94 20.12 -7.06 -0.93
C MET A 94 20.52 -5.94 -1.91
N GLY A 95 21.54 -5.14 -1.58
CA GLY A 95 22.04 -4.09 -2.47
C GLY A 95 22.62 -4.63 -3.78
N ASP A 96 23.26 -5.80 -3.75
CA ASP A 96 23.81 -6.44 -4.94
C ASP A 96 22.70 -6.85 -5.91
N PHE A 97 21.56 -7.32 -5.38
CA PHE A 97 20.37 -7.64 -6.17
C PHE A 97 19.74 -6.39 -6.78
N TRP A 98 19.67 -5.29 -6.01
CA TRP A 98 19.20 -4.01 -6.52
C TRP A 98 20.04 -3.53 -7.71
N GLU A 99 21.36 -3.51 -7.56
CA GLU A 99 22.28 -3.05 -8.60
C GLU A 99 22.23 -3.94 -9.84
N SER A 100 22.09 -5.26 -9.66
CA SER A 100 22.13 -6.22 -10.76
C SER A 100 20.81 -6.34 -11.54
N PHE A 101 19.65 -6.16 -10.89
CA PHE A 101 18.35 -6.53 -11.45
C PHE A 101 17.32 -5.39 -11.45
N GLN A 102 17.76 -4.14 -11.36
CA GLN A 102 16.86 -2.98 -11.34
C GLN A 102 15.91 -2.91 -12.55
N ASP A 103 16.42 -3.19 -13.75
CA ASP A 103 15.63 -3.18 -14.98
C ASP A 103 14.60 -4.31 -14.97
N ASP A 104 14.97 -5.49 -14.49
CA ASP A 104 14.05 -6.63 -14.35
C ASP A 104 12.94 -6.35 -13.34
N TYR A 105 13.28 -5.73 -12.20
CA TYR A 105 12.27 -5.27 -11.24
C TYR A 105 11.32 -4.27 -11.90
N SER A 106 11.84 -3.34 -12.69
CA SER A 106 11.03 -2.33 -13.40
C SER A 106 10.08 -2.95 -14.43
N ALA A 107 10.46 -4.08 -15.02
CA ALA A 107 9.66 -4.85 -15.97
C ALA A 107 8.58 -5.74 -15.33
N LEU A 108 8.59 -5.91 -13.99
CA LEU A 108 7.59 -6.71 -13.30
C LEU A 108 6.17 -6.11 -13.43
N PRO A 109 5.13 -6.96 -13.25
CA PRO A 109 3.76 -6.47 -13.12
C PRO A 109 3.65 -5.36 -12.08
N GLN A 110 2.87 -4.34 -12.41
CA GLN A 110 2.78 -3.06 -11.69
C GLN A 110 2.76 -3.19 -10.16
N ARG A 111 1.95 -4.10 -9.62
CA ARG A 111 1.80 -4.30 -8.17
C ARG A 111 3.00 -5.01 -7.52
N ASP A 112 3.64 -5.93 -8.23
CA ASP A 112 4.84 -6.63 -7.72
C ASP A 112 6.03 -5.71 -7.75
N ARG A 113 6.19 -4.98 -8.87
CA ARG A 113 7.17 -3.91 -9.01
C ARG A 113 7.05 -2.89 -7.87
N ALA A 114 5.85 -2.34 -7.67
CA ALA A 114 5.63 -1.35 -6.60
C ALA A 114 6.00 -1.92 -5.22
N ALA A 115 5.54 -3.13 -4.89
CA ALA A 115 5.86 -3.78 -3.61
C ALA A 115 7.37 -3.98 -3.40
N ILE A 116 8.09 -4.46 -4.43
CA ILE A 116 9.53 -4.70 -4.36
C ILE A 116 10.30 -3.38 -4.25
N PHE A 117 9.99 -2.39 -5.09
CA PHE A 117 10.63 -1.07 -5.04
C PHE A 117 10.39 -0.39 -3.68
N GLN A 118 9.15 -0.40 -3.18
CA GLN A 118 8.84 0.15 -1.86
C GLN A 118 9.63 -0.55 -0.75
N ALA A 119 9.73 -1.87 -0.78
CA ALA A 119 10.51 -2.61 0.21
C ALA A 119 12.00 -2.25 0.19
N PHE A 120 12.59 -2.08 -1.00
CA PHE A 120 13.94 -1.56 -1.13
C PHE A 120 14.06 -0.17 -0.49
N LEU A 121 13.18 0.77 -0.85
CA LEU A 121 13.21 2.14 -0.32
C LEU A 121 13.02 2.19 1.20
N THR A 122 12.04 1.46 1.75
CA THR A 122 11.84 1.31 3.20
C THR A 122 13.07 0.68 3.85
N GLY A 123 13.66 -0.35 3.24
CA GLY A 123 14.88 -0.99 3.73
C GLY A 123 16.06 -0.05 3.78
N ALA A 124 16.23 0.80 2.77
CA ALA A 124 17.27 1.83 2.74
C ALA A 124 17.05 2.92 3.78
N GLY A 125 15.81 3.42 3.92
CA GLY A 125 15.46 4.39 4.96
C GLY A 125 15.72 3.86 6.38
N ALA A 126 15.54 2.55 6.59
CA ALA A 126 15.83 1.88 7.85
C ALA A 126 17.30 1.42 8.01
N GLY A 127 18.18 1.68 7.03
CA GLY A 127 19.58 1.25 7.05
C GLY A 127 19.79 -0.28 6.95
N ARG A 128 18.81 -1.01 6.42
CA ARG A 128 18.81 -2.49 6.30
C ARG A 128 19.22 -3.00 4.93
N VAL A 129 19.09 -2.15 3.90
CA VAL A 129 19.46 -2.43 2.52
C VAL A 129 20.22 -1.22 1.98
N THR A 130 21.33 -1.46 1.29
CA THR A 130 22.06 -0.42 0.58
C THR A 130 21.50 -0.28 -0.83
N ILE A 131 21.13 0.94 -1.22
CA ILE A 131 20.68 1.25 -2.59
C ILE A 131 21.71 2.19 -3.21
N THR A 132 22.35 1.71 -4.27
CA THR A 132 23.26 2.47 -5.13
C THR A 132 22.59 2.72 -6.50
N GLY A 133 23.10 3.71 -7.24
CA GLY A 133 22.64 3.99 -8.59
C GLY A 133 21.36 4.84 -8.70
N PRO A 134 20.93 5.14 -9.94
CA PRO A 134 19.73 5.94 -10.22
C PRO A 134 18.47 5.23 -9.74
N ARG A 135 17.40 5.98 -9.46
CA ARG A 135 16.09 5.41 -9.09
C ARG A 135 15.10 5.68 -10.22
N HIS A 136 14.38 4.67 -10.65
CA HIS A 136 13.24 4.87 -11.53
C HIS A 136 12.08 5.47 -10.71
N GLU A 137 11.85 6.78 -10.89
CA GLU A 137 10.96 7.59 -10.03
C GLU A 137 9.51 7.09 -9.97
N THR A 138 9.03 6.31 -10.94
CA THR A 138 7.63 5.85 -10.97
C THR A 138 7.44 4.38 -10.64
N CYS A 139 8.52 3.60 -10.52
CA CYS A 139 8.42 2.15 -10.35
C CYS A 139 7.85 1.75 -8.98
N HIS A 140 7.99 2.61 -7.98
CA HIS A 140 7.47 2.42 -6.62
C HIS A 140 5.96 2.65 -6.50
N LEU A 141 5.29 3.10 -7.57
CA LEU A 141 3.86 3.38 -7.58
C LEU A 141 3.06 2.18 -8.11
N SER A 142 2.07 1.77 -7.33
CA SER A 142 1.10 0.72 -7.69
C SER A 142 0.02 1.20 -8.65
N GLU A 143 -0.23 2.51 -8.75
CA GLU A 143 -1.15 3.16 -9.69
C GLU A 143 -0.64 4.56 -10.06
N SER A 144 -0.98 5.03 -11.27
CA SER A 144 -0.64 6.41 -11.67
C SER A 144 -1.51 7.42 -10.92
N ARG A 145 -0.97 8.63 -10.74
CA ARG A 145 -1.68 9.74 -10.08
C ARG A 145 -3.03 10.01 -10.73
N GLU A 146 -3.05 10.06 -12.05
CA GLU A 146 -4.23 10.40 -12.86
C GLU A 146 -5.32 9.36 -12.68
N LYS A 147 -4.96 8.08 -12.66
CA LYS A 147 -5.91 6.98 -12.46
C LYS A 147 -6.52 7.02 -11.06
N VAL A 148 -5.71 7.27 -10.04
CA VAL A 148 -6.19 7.37 -8.64
C VAL A 148 -7.07 8.61 -8.44
N GLN A 149 -6.61 9.79 -8.88
CA GLN A 149 -7.40 11.02 -8.78
C GLN A 149 -8.70 10.94 -9.60
N GLY A 150 -8.69 10.30 -10.77
CA GLY A 150 -9.88 10.06 -11.59
C GLY A 150 -10.90 9.18 -10.88
N ALA A 151 -10.47 8.06 -10.31
CA ALA A 151 -11.35 7.15 -9.57
C ALA A 151 -11.93 7.79 -8.29
N LEU A 152 -11.13 8.59 -7.57
CA LEU A 152 -11.60 9.35 -6.40
C LEU A 152 -12.64 10.40 -6.80
N LEU A 153 -12.40 11.12 -7.90
CA LEU A 153 -13.31 12.14 -8.40
C LEU A 153 -14.64 11.54 -8.89
N GLU A 154 -14.57 10.45 -9.66
CA GLU A 154 -15.74 9.70 -10.10
C GLU A 154 -16.57 9.24 -8.89
N TYR A 155 -15.90 8.71 -7.87
CA TYR A 155 -16.57 8.26 -6.67
C TYR A 155 -17.22 9.41 -5.88
N ALA A 156 -16.52 10.53 -5.68
CA ALA A 156 -17.10 11.73 -5.04
C ALA A 156 -18.31 12.27 -5.83
N ASN A 157 -18.27 12.25 -7.16
CA ASN A 157 -19.37 12.69 -8.03
C ASN A 157 -20.64 11.85 -7.88
N HIS A 158 -20.52 10.55 -7.61
CA HIS A 158 -21.70 9.72 -7.32
C HIS A 158 -22.49 10.24 -6.11
N GLY A 159 -21.81 10.88 -5.16
CA GLY A 159 -22.39 11.51 -3.97
C GLY A 159 -22.70 13.00 -4.10
N GLN A 160 -22.65 13.59 -5.31
CA GLN A 160 -22.75 15.05 -5.50
C GLN A 160 -23.96 15.66 -4.79
N ALA A 161 -25.15 15.09 -4.96
CA ALA A 161 -26.37 15.62 -4.35
C ALA A 161 -26.31 15.62 -2.81
N LEU A 162 -25.74 14.56 -2.22
CA LEU A 162 -25.55 14.45 -0.77
C LEU A 162 -24.53 15.47 -0.27
N LEU A 163 -23.39 15.60 -0.96
CA LEU A 163 -22.36 16.58 -0.61
C LEU A 163 -22.92 18.01 -0.65
N GLN A 164 -23.66 18.36 -1.70
CA GLN A 164 -24.27 19.69 -1.83
C GLN A 164 -25.30 19.97 -0.73
N ALA A 165 -26.17 19.01 -0.43
CA ALA A 165 -27.19 19.15 0.61
C ALA A 165 -26.54 19.37 1.99
N ASN A 166 -25.57 18.52 2.34
CA ASN A 166 -24.89 18.57 3.63
C ASN A 166 -23.98 19.80 3.76
N VAL A 167 -23.31 20.25 2.68
CA VAL A 167 -22.57 21.53 2.70
C VAL A 167 -23.54 22.68 2.93
N SER A 168 -24.69 22.70 2.23
CA SER A 168 -25.69 23.77 2.37
C SER A 168 -26.27 23.85 3.78
N GLU A 169 -26.51 22.70 4.41
CA GLU A 169 -26.97 22.61 5.79
C GLU A 169 -25.90 23.14 6.76
N ALA A 170 -24.65 22.69 6.61
CA ALA A 170 -23.57 23.05 7.52
C ALA A 170 -23.23 24.55 7.53
N VAL A 171 -23.31 25.21 6.37
CA VAL A 171 -22.91 26.63 6.22
C VAL A 171 -24.08 27.61 6.17
N GLY A 172 -25.30 27.10 6.03
CA GLY A 172 -26.52 27.89 5.85
C GLY A 172 -26.70 28.46 4.43
N ALA A 173 -27.94 28.83 4.11
CA ALA A 173 -28.36 29.16 2.74
C ALA A 173 -27.55 30.31 2.09
N GLN A 174 -27.20 31.34 2.85
CA GLN A 174 -26.48 32.50 2.28
C GLN A 174 -25.05 32.15 1.87
N MET A 175 -24.33 31.40 2.71
CA MET A 175 -22.97 30.96 2.40
C MET A 175 -22.97 29.87 1.33
N ALA A 176 -23.98 28.99 1.32
CA ALA A 176 -24.13 27.95 0.32
C ALA A 176 -24.17 28.50 -1.13
N LEU A 177 -24.77 29.68 -1.34
CA LEU A 177 -24.78 30.33 -2.66
C LEU A 177 -23.37 30.62 -3.21
N LEU A 178 -22.39 30.84 -2.33
CA LEU A 178 -20.99 31.07 -2.68
C LEU A 178 -20.21 29.76 -2.82
N LEU A 179 -20.45 28.80 -1.92
CA LEU A 179 -19.64 27.58 -1.82
C LEU A 179 -20.07 26.45 -2.77
N LEU A 180 -21.35 26.37 -3.14
CA LEU A 180 -21.82 25.33 -4.04
C LEU A 180 -21.19 25.41 -5.45
N PRO A 181 -21.02 26.60 -6.06
CA PRO A 181 -20.24 26.72 -7.30
C PRO A 181 -18.80 26.22 -7.17
N GLU A 182 -18.12 26.52 -6.06
CA GLU A 182 -16.76 26.06 -5.80
C GLU A 182 -16.70 24.53 -5.63
N LEU A 183 -17.62 23.96 -4.84
CA LEU A 183 -17.75 22.51 -4.69
C LEU A 183 -18.00 21.82 -6.05
N ASN A 184 -18.87 22.40 -6.88
CA ASN A 184 -19.13 21.89 -8.21
C ASN A 184 -17.91 21.99 -9.14
N GLY A 185 -17.09 23.03 -9.00
CA GLY A 185 -15.81 23.12 -9.69
C GLY A 185 -14.89 21.96 -9.29
N LEU A 186 -14.70 21.74 -7.98
CA LEU A 186 -13.89 20.64 -7.45
C LEU A 186 -14.38 19.27 -7.95
N LEU A 187 -15.69 19.04 -7.94
CA LEU A 187 -16.33 17.80 -8.41
C LEU A 187 -16.19 17.58 -9.93
N LYS A 188 -16.08 18.65 -10.72
CA LYS A 188 -15.73 18.55 -12.15
C LYS A 188 -14.23 18.37 -12.40
N GLY A 189 -13.42 18.44 -11.33
CA GLY A 189 -11.97 18.49 -11.42
C GLY A 189 -11.42 19.84 -11.91
N GLU A 190 -12.27 20.88 -11.97
CA GLU A 190 -11.89 22.25 -12.29
C GLU A 190 -11.16 22.86 -11.09
N ARG A 191 -10.13 23.68 -11.32
CA ARG A 191 -9.36 24.34 -10.26
C ARG A 191 -9.62 25.82 -10.19
N SER A 192 -10.09 26.25 -9.02
CA SER A 192 -10.12 27.66 -8.62
C SER A 192 -9.07 27.98 -7.54
N GLY A 193 -8.47 26.97 -6.92
CA GLY A 193 -7.47 27.05 -5.85
C GLY A 193 -7.30 25.70 -5.17
N SER A 194 -6.30 25.56 -4.29
CA SER A 194 -6.17 24.38 -3.43
C SER A 194 -7.21 24.43 -2.33
N LEU A 195 -7.92 23.32 -2.09
CA LEU A 195 -8.58 23.15 -0.82
C LEU A 195 -7.47 23.16 0.23
N THR A 196 -7.55 24.08 1.20
CA THR A 196 -6.61 24.26 2.32
C THR A 196 -7.44 24.52 3.58
N GLY A 197 -6.82 24.52 4.77
CA GLY A 197 -7.53 24.80 6.03
C GLY A 197 -8.28 26.14 6.05
N ASP A 198 -7.85 27.10 5.23
CA ASP A 198 -8.47 28.42 5.08
C ASP A 198 -9.69 28.41 4.14
N SER A 199 -9.92 27.32 3.41
CA SER A 199 -11.09 27.22 2.54
C SER A 199 -12.36 27.06 3.37
N PRO A 200 -13.41 27.87 3.12
CA PRO A 200 -14.70 27.70 3.78
C PRO A 200 -15.41 26.38 3.43
N LEU A 201 -14.98 25.67 2.38
CA LEU A 201 -15.44 24.32 2.06
C LEU A 201 -14.75 23.23 2.88
N PHE A 202 -13.56 23.50 3.42
CA PHE A 202 -12.75 22.48 4.07
C PHE A 202 -13.40 21.95 5.35
N ALA A 203 -13.79 22.83 6.27
CA ALA A 203 -14.38 22.42 7.55
C ALA A 203 -15.67 21.59 7.40
N PRO A 204 -16.65 21.94 6.54
CA PRO A 204 -17.81 21.10 6.27
C PRO A 204 -17.43 19.72 5.72
N LEU A 205 -16.53 19.65 4.73
CA LEU A 205 -16.10 18.37 4.15
C LEU A 205 -15.36 17.50 5.16
N LEU A 206 -14.48 18.10 5.96
CA LEU A 206 -13.73 17.39 7.00
C LEU A 206 -14.68 16.84 8.07
N ALA A 207 -15.70 17.59 8.48
CA ALA A 207 -16.69 17.12 9.45
C ALA A 207 -17.43 15.87 8.94
N MET A 208 -17.83 15.85 7.66
CA MET A 208 -18.46 14.67 7.04
C MET A 208 -17.48 13.49 6.96
N ALA A 209 -16.23 13.74 6.56
CA ALA A 209 -15.19 12.72 6.46
C ALA A 209 -14.75 12.16 7.82
N SER A 210 -14.95 12.90 8.92
CA SER A 210 -14.57 12.48 10.27
C SER A 210 -15.69 11.71 11.00
N ASP A 211 -16.90 11.64 10.46
CA ASP A 211 -18.00 10.87 11.04
C ASP A 211 -18.41 9.72 10.12
N ARG A 212 -18.02 8.49 10.47
CA ARG A 212 -18.39 7.27 9.75
C ARG A 212 -19.90 7.12 9.54
N LYS A 213 -20.72 7.61 10.48
CA LYS A 213 -22.19 7.46 10.39
C LYS A 213 -22.81 8.49 9.45
N HIS A 214 -22.04 9.48 9.01
CA HIS A 214 -22.49 10.48 8.09
C HIS A 214 -22.72 9.85 6.71
N GLU A 215 -23.90 10.08 6.11
CA GLU A 215 -24.28 9.48 4.82
C GLU A 215 -23.34 9.89 3.66
N ALA A 216 -22.72 11.06 3.77
CA ALA A 216 -21.74 11.58 2.81
C ALA A 216 -20.28 11.24 3.15
N HIS A 217 -20.00 10.43 4.19
CA HIS A 217 -18.66 10.13 4.70
C HIS A 217 -17.67 9.74 3.61
N ASP A 218 -18.00 8.71 2.83
CA ASP A 218 -17.12 8.15 1.80
C ASP A 218 -16.85 9.15 0.66
N PHE A 219 -17.88 9.91 0.27
CA PHE A 219 -17.78 10.89 -0.82
C PHE A 219 -16.93 12.11 -0.42
N ALA A 220 -17.11 12.60 0.82
CA ALA A 220 -16.29 13.67 1.36
C ALA A 220 -14.83 13.21 1.53
N THR A 221 -14.63 11.99 2.05
CA THR A 221 -13.30 11.37 2.16
C THR A 221 -12.62 11.29 0.80
N ALA A 222 -13.30 10.82 -0.24
CA ALA A 222 -12.74 10.70 -1.58
C ALA A 222 -12.34 12.06 -2.18
N LEU A 223 -13.18 13.10 -1.99
CA LEU A 223 -12.89 14.44 -2.46
C LEU A 223 -11.68 15.05 -1.74
N LEU A 224 -11.64 14.97 -0.40
CA LEU A 224 -10.51 15.45 0.40
C LEU A 224 -9.22 14.70 0.06
N LEU A 225 -9.30 13.38 -0.15
CA LEU A 225 -8.13 12.55 -0.46
C LEU A 225 -7.55 12.87 -1.83
N ARG A 226 -8.40 13.21 -2.81
CA ARG A 226 -7.94 13.71 -4.12
C ARG A 226 -7.12 15.00 -3.95
N GLU A 227 -7.57 15.91 -3.11
CA GLU A 227 -6.85 17.16 -2.80
C GLU A 227 -5.56 16.88 -2.00
N ALA A 228 -5.58 15.93 -1.07
CA ALA A 228 -4.39 15.50 -0.35
C ALA A 228 -3.32 14.92 -1.30
N ILE A 229 -3.71 14.13 -2.30
CA ILE A 229 -2.77 13.64 -3.33
C ILE A 229 -2.18 14.80 -4.12
N GLU A 230 -2.93 15.89 -4.30
CA GLU A 230 -2.46 17.05 -5.03
C GLU A 230 -1.32 17.78 -4.32
N ASN A 231 -1.50 17.98 -3.01
CA ASN A 231 -0.60 18.77 -2.17
C ASN A 231 0.32 17.92 -1.28
N GLY A 232 0.33 16.60 -1.49
CA GLY A 232 1.10 15.64 -0.68
C GLY A 232 0.66 15.52 0.78
N ASP A 233 -0.60 15.86 1.09
CA ASP A 233 -1.13 15.95 2.46
C ASP A 233 -0.28 16.87 3.35
N SER A 234 0.22 17.97 2.79
CA SER A 234 1.17 18.89 3.46
C SER A 234 0.64 19.51 4.77
N GLU A 235 -0.68 19.61 4.92
CA GLU A 235 -1.33 20.06 6.15
C GLU A 235 -1.66 18.92 7.14
N GLY A 236 -1.38 17.66 6.78
CA GLY A 236 -1.54 16.50 7.64
C GLY A 236 -2.99 16.09 7.91
N TRP A 237 -3.92 16.38 7.00
CA TRP A 237 -5.33 16.07 7.20
C TRP A 237 -5.57 14.58 7.25
N PHE A 238 -4.95 13.82 6.35
CA PHE A 238 -5.07 12.37 6.37
C PHE A 238 -4.12 11.77 7.38
N SER A 239 -2.83 12.05 7.30
CA SER A 239 -1.79 11.45 8.15
C SER A 239 -1.96 11.73 9.66
N VAL A 240 -2.42 12.93 10.02
CA VAL A 240 -2.52 13.37 11.43
C VAL A 240 -3.97 13.41 11.92
N THR A 241 -4.91 13.92 11.11
CA THR A 241 -6.30 14.17 11.58
C THR A 241 -7.20 12.95 11.40
N LEU A 242 -7.36 12.46 10.17
CA LEU A 242 -8.31 11.41 9.86
C LEU A 242 -7.77 10.00 10.13
N TRP A 243 -6.49 9.73 9.89
CA TRP A 243 -5.93 8.39 10.03
C TRP A 243 -6.12 7.77 11.42
N PRO A 244 -5.85 8.47 12.56
CA PRO A 244 -6.01 7.88 13.89
C PRO A 244 -7.43 7.39 14.20
N GLU A 245 -8.43 8.00 13.56
CA GLU A 245 -9.85 7.77 13.83
C GLU A 245 -10.48 6.84 12.78
N MET A 246 -10.12 7.03 11.51
CA MET A 246 -10.82 6.41 10.37
C MET A 246 -10.07 5.22 9.76
N ALA A 247 -8.77 5.03 10.04
CA ALA A 247 -8.00 3.98 9.38
C ALA A 247 -8.60 2.58 9.58
N ALA A 248 -9.01 2.23 10.81
CA ALA A 248 -9.64 0.93 11.05
C ALA A 248 -10.91 0.74 10.21
N ASP A 249 -11.68 1.80 9.98
CA ASP A 249 -12.92 1.77 9.22
C ASP A 249 -12.65 1.58 7.72
N TRP A 250 -11.76 2.42 7.14
CA TRP A 250 -11.37 2.30 5.74
C TRP A 250 -10.80 0.91 5.43
N LEU A 251 -9.94 0.40 6.31
CA LEU A 251 -9.28 -0.90 6.15
C LEU A 251 -10.22 -2.09 6.38
N SER A 252 -11.32 -1.89 7.13
CA SER A 252 -12.32 -2.94 7.36
C SER A 252 -13.37 -3.05 6.26
N THR A 253 -13.53 -1.99 5.46
CA THR A 253 -14.59 -1.87 4.46
C THR A 253 -14.29 -2.73 3.23
N ASP A 254 -15.03 -3.83 3.08
CA ASP A 254 -14.89 -4.77 1.96
C ASP A 254 -15.85 -4.47 0.80
N THR A 255 -16.31 -3.22 0.69
CA THR A 255 -17.22 -2.83 -0.38
C THR A 255 -16.42 -2.38 -1.61
N PRO A 256 -16.89 -2.68 -2.84
CA PRO A 256 -16.30 -2.12 -4.05
C PRO A 256 -16.19 -0.58 -4.01
N SER A 257 -17.06 0.07 -3.24
CA SER A 257 -17.12 1.51 -3.06
C SER A 257 -15.94 2.08 -2.26
N ALA A 258 -15.28 1.31 -1.39
CA ALA A 258 -14.09 1.77 -0.65
C ALA A 258 -12.78 1.70 -1.45
N ARG A 259 -12.77 1.01 -2.60
CA ARG A 259 -11.56 0.81 -3.41
C ARG A 259 -10.87 2.11 -3.84
N PRO A 260 -11.58 3.16 -4.30
CA PRO A 260 -10.94 4.43 -4.64
C PRO A 260 -10.25 5.08 -3.44
N ILE A 261 -10.88 5.06 -2.26
CA ILE A 261 -10.30 5.61 -1.01
C ILE A 261 -9.01 4.86 -0.66
N LEU A 262 -9.06 3.52 -0.65
CA LEU A 262 -7.88 2.71 -0.34
C LEU A 262 -6.76 2.91 -1.37
N ALA A 263 -7.09 3.09 -2.66
CA ALA A 263 -6.14 3.44 -3.70
C ALA A 263 -5.51 4.83 -3.48
N GLY A 264 -6.29 5.81 -3.01
CA GLY A 264 -5.78 7.13 -2.67
C GLY A 264 -4.82 7.11 -1.48
N LEU A 265 -5.19 6.42 -0.41
CA LEU A 265 -4.31 6.25 0.77
C LEU A 265 -3.03 5.52 0.39
N ARG A 266 -3.15 4.51 -0.49
CA ARG A 266 -2.00 3.77 -1.01
C ARG A 266 -1.07 4.66 -1.81
N TYR A 267 -1.63 5.50 -2.68
CA TYR A 267 -0.85 6.46 -3.45
C TYR A 267 -0.10 7.43 -2.53
N LEU A 268 -0.76 7.96 -1.47
CA LEU A 268 -0.08 8.85 -0.52
C LEU A 268 1.13 8.17 0.13
N TYR A 269 0.94 6.95 0.63
CA TYR A 269 2.02 6.15 1.22
C TYR A 269 3.16 5.88 0.24
N GLU A 270 2.84 5.60 -1.02
CA GLU A 270 3.86 5.25 -2.00
C GLU A 270 4.62 6.46 -2.55
N ALA A 271 3.91 7.56 -2.85
CA ALA A 271 4.43 8.71 -3.57
C ALA A 271 5.15 9.73 -2.68
N PHE A 272 4.81 9.79 -1.38
CA PHE A 272 5.32 10.80 -0.46
C PHE A 272 6.08 10.12 0.69
N PRO A 273 7.43 10.06 0.65
CA PRO A 273 8.23 9.37 1.66
C PRO A 273 8.06 9.91 3.09
N ASP A 274 7.76 11.19 3.22
CA ASP A 274 7.51 11.86 4.50
C ASP A 274 6.06 11.69 4.98
N TRP A 275 5.20 11.07 4.17
CA TRP A 275 3.84 10.77 4.55
C TRP A 275 3.84 9.54 5.46
N GLU A 276 3.79 9.81 6.75
CA GLU A 276 3.67 8.78 7.78
C GLU A 276 2.24 8.75 8.31
N PRO A 277 1.50 7.64 8.15
CA PRO A 277 0.24 7.48 8.85
C PRO A 277 0.52 7.43 10.36
N MET A 278 0.14 8.49 11.07
CA MET A 278 0.50 8.77 12.47
C MET A 278 2.01 8.94 12.73
N PRO A 279 2.59 10.14 12.46
CA PRO A 279 3.99 10.40 12.72
C PRO A 279 4.33 10.18 14.21
N VAL A 280 5.55 9.70 14.48
CA VAL A 280 6.04 9.25 15.80
C VAL A 280 5.80 10.26 16.94
N ARG A 281 5.69 11.55 16.63
CA ARG A 281 5.40 12.61 17.61
C ARG A 281 3.99 12.54 18.19
N ALA A 282 3.05 11.88 17.52
CA ALA A 282 1.64 11.74 17.93
C ALA A 282 1.30 10.35 18.51
N THR A 283 2.25 9.40 18.51
CA THR A 283 2.03 8.05 19.02
C THR A 283 2.49 7.89 20.46
N SER A 284 1.53 7.64 21.36
CA SER A 284 1.85 6.89 22.58
C SER A 284 2.20 5.45 22.20
N PRO A 285 3.23 4.81 22.77
CA PRO A 285 3.61 3.42 22.47
C PRO A 285 2.44 2.42 22.52
N LYS A 286 1.41 2.69 23.33
CA LYS A 286 0.20 1.87 23.47
C LYS A 286 -0.72 1.84 22.25
N ARG A 287 -0.57 2.76 21.28
CA ARG A 287 -1.42 2.84 20.08
C ARG A 287 -0.84 2.13 18.85
N MET A 288 0.49 1.90 18.80
CA MET A 288 1.14 1.28 17.63
C MET A 288 0.70 -0.18 17.41
N GLU A 289 0.45 -0.94 18.46
CA GLU A 289 0.09 -2.38 18.36
C GLU A 289 -1.32 -2.63 17.77
N LYS A 290 -2.13 -1.57 17.56
CA LYS A 290 -3.56 -1.71 17.23
C LYS A 290 -3.96 -1.22 15.84
N LEU A 291 -3.06 -0.60 15.10
CA LEU A 291 -3.41 -0.02 13.80
C LEU A 291 -3.10 -1.00 12.68
N PRO A 292 -4.05 -1.27 11.77
CA PRO A 292 -3.81 -2.23 10.71
C PRO A 292 -2.81 -1.64 9.70
N MET A 293 -1.93 -2.49 9.17
CA MET A 293 -1.08 -2.12 8.04
C MET A 293 -1.95 -1.73 6.83
N MET A 294 -1.42 -0.85 5.97
CA MET A 294 -2.06 -0.48 4.70
C MET A 294 -2.54 -1.73 3.94
N PRO A 295 -3.76 -1.69 3.36
CA PRO A 295 -4.37 -2.87 2.79
C PRO A 295 -3.76 -3.14 1.41
N VAL A 296 -3.81 -4.38 0.99
CA VAL A 296 -3.43 -4.75 -0.38
C VAL A 296 -4.67 -4.68 -1.26
N LEU A 297 -4.62 -3.89 -2.32
CA LEU A 297 -5.77 -3.52 -3.17
C LEU A 297 -6.18 -4.59 -4.19
N ASP A 298 -5.96 -5.86 -3.90
CA ASP A 298 -6.20 -6.93 -4.86
C ASP A 298 -7.28 -7.93 -4.41
N ASP A 299 -7.99 -8.46 -5.41
CA ASP A 299 -9.02 -9.49 -5.23
C ASP A 299 -8.42 -10.84 -4.78
N SER A 300 -7.09 -10.96 -4.77
CA SER A 300 -6.42 -12.23 -4.48
C SER A 300 -6.56 -12.62 -3.01
N PHE A 301 -6.81 -11.66 -2.12
CA PHE A 301 -7.08 -11.92 -0.70
C PHE A 301 -8.56 -12.17 -0.36
N ALA A 302 -9.50 -11.74 -1.21
CA ALA A 302 -10.94 -11.89 -0.96
C ALA A 302 -11.46 -13.33 -1.16
N SER A 303 -10.70 -14.18 -1.87
CA SER A 303 -11.09 -15.57 -2.15
C SER A 303 -10.65 -16.58 -1.07
N GLY A 304 -9.82 -16.17 -0.11
CA GLY A 304 -9.32 -17.03 0.95
C GLY A 304 -10.25 -17.08 2.16
N ARG A 305 -11.23 -17.99 2.17
CA ARG A 305 -12.17 -18.24 3.29
C ARG A 305 -11.52 -18.63 4.64
N ASN A 306 -10.19 -18.62 4.79
CA ASN A 306 -9.46 -19.21 5.93
C ASN A 306 -8.32 -18.34 6.52
N GLY A 307 -8.20 -17.05 6.18
CA GLY A 307 -7.18 -16.18 6.79
C GLY A 307 -7.79 -15.28 7.85
N SER A 308 -7.66 -15.62 9.14
CA SER A 308 -8.02 -14.70 10.23
C SER A 308 -7.27 -13.37 10.09
N ARG A 309 -8.03 -12.28 9.99
CA ARG A 309 -7.61 -10.87 9.85
C ARG A 309 -6.86 -10.29 11.06
N THR A 310 -6.06 -11.08 11.79
CA THR A 310 -5.33 -10.61 12.98
C THR A 310 -3.90 -11.15 12.97
N GLY A 311 -2.95 -10.23 12.77
CA GLY A 311 -1.51 -10.46 12.76
C GLY A 311 -0.83 -9.25 12.16
#